data_AF-A0A6N8HMB2-F1
#
_entry.id   AF-A0A6N8HMB2-F1
#
_cell.length_a   1.000
_cell.length_b   1.000
_cell.length_c   1.000
_cell.angle_alpha   90.00
_cell.angle_beta   90.00
_cell.angle_gamma   90.00
#
_symmetry.space_group_name_H-M   'P 1'
#
loop_
_entity.id
_entity.type
_entity.pdbx_description
1 polymer ?
#
loop_
_entity_poly.entity_id
_entity_poly.type
_entity_poly.pdbx_seq_one_letter_code
_entity_poly.pdbx_strand_id
1 'polypeptide(L)' 'MDSDTLLKGIALAAEYKHVRSMDIVEIDPTVDIRNMTSRLAAYALLQFMLAKKRIR' A
#
# COMPACT_ATOMS: atom_id res chain seq x y z
N MET A 1 -0.06 8.78 -11.69
CA MET A 1 0.51 7.92 -10.64
C MET A 1 0.10 6.50 -10.98
N ASP A 2 1.05 5.66 -11.37
CA ASP A 2 0.79 4.24 -11.66
C ASP A 2 0.99 3.38 -10.39
N SER A 3 0.57 2.12 -10.47
CA SER A 3 0.65 1.17 -9.35
C SER A 3 2.06 0.89 -8.87
N ASP A 4 3.06 0.87 -9.75
CA ASP A 4 4.46 0.63 -9.37
C ASP A 4 5.04 1.83 -8.60
N THR A 5 4.79 3.04 -9.10
CA THR A 5 5.15 4.27 -8.40
C THR A 5 4.49 4.36 -7.00
N LEU A 6 3.21 3.98 -6.88
CA LEU A 6 2.51 3.93 -5.59
C LEU A 6 3.19 2.98 -4.60
N LEU A 7 3.43 1.74 -5.01
CA LEU A 7 4.00 0.72 -4.14
C LEU A 7 5.43 1.06 -3.69
N LYS A 8 6.24 1.64 -4.59
CA LYS A 8 7.58 2.17 -4.24
C LYS A 8 7.49 3.33 -3.25
N GLY A 9 6.55 4.24 -3.45
CA GLY A 9 6.30 5.35 -2.53
C GLY A 9 5.91 4.88 -1.13
N ILE A 10 5.01 3.89 -1.04
CA ILE A 10 4.61 3.28 0.24
C ILE A 10 5.80 2.62 0.93
N ALA A 11 6.60 1.84 0.20
CA ALA A 11 7.77 1.19 0.75
C ALA A 11 8.77 2.23 1.33
N LEU A 12 9.05 3.29 0.58
CA LEU A 12 9.92 4.38 1.02
C LEU A 12 9.35 5.10 2.25
N ALA A 13 8.07 5.48 2.22
CA ALA A 13 7.42 6.17 3.33
C ALA A 13 7.39 5.32 4.62
N ALA A 14 7.20 4.01 4.47
CA ALA A 14 7.17 3.07 5.58
C ALA A 14 8.54 2.88 6.27
N GLU A 15 9.66 3.26 5.67
CA GLU A 15 10.98 3.20 6.31
C GLU A 15 11.20 4.32 7.35
N TYR A 16 10.40 5.39 7.33
CA TYR A 16 10.50 6.44 8.34
C TYR A 16 9.87 6.01 9.67
N LYS A 17 10.62 6.17 10.77
CA LYS A 17 10.18 5.83 12.14
C LYS A 17 8.94 6.61 12.62
N HIS A 18 8.68 7.78 12.04
CA HIS A 18 7.53 8.61 12.38
C HIS A 18 6.22 8.12 11.75
N VAL A 19 6.29 7.40 10.63
CA VAL A 19 5.11 6.77 10.03
C VAL A 19 4.72 5.58 10.89
N ARG A 20 3.49 5.55 11.42
CA ARG A 20 3.04 4.50 12.35
C ARG A 20 1.97 3.60 11.74
N SER A 21 1.13 4.15 10.89
CA SER A 21 0.00 3.50 10.25
C SER A 21 -0.14 3.97 8.81
N MET A 22 -0.94 3.25 8.05
CA MET A 22 -1.36 3.58 6.70
C MET A 22 -2.81 3.14 6.55
N ASP A 23 -3.66 4.04 6.07
CA ASP A 23 -5.07 3.77 5.80
C ASP A 23 -5.29 3.68 4.29
N ILE A 24 -6.13 2.75 3.86
CA ILE A 24 -6.54 2.61 2.46
C ILE A 24 -8.02 2.97 2.39
N VAL A 25 -8.33 3.97 1.55
CA VAL A 25 -9.67 4.54 1.37
C VAL A 25 -10.09 4.46 -0.09
N GLU A 26 -11.36 4.72 -0.37
CA GLU A 26 -11.92 4.84 -1.72
C GLU A 26 -11.83 3.58 -2.61
N ILE A 27 -11.74 2.39 -2.00
CA ILE A 27 -11.96 1.14 -2.74
C ILE A 27 -13.46 0.93 -2.86
N ASP A 28 -13.96 0.95 -4.09
CA ASP A 28 -15.32 0.53 -4.42
C ASP A 28 -15.28 -0.79 -5.22
N PRO A 29 -15.62 -1.94 -4.60
CA PRO A 29 -15.65 -3.22 -5.28
C PRO A 29 -16.72 -3.32 -6.39
N THR A 30 -17.75 -2.47 -6.38
CA THR A 30 -18.86 -2.54 -7.35
C THR A 30 -18.45 -2.10 -8.75
N VAL A 31 -17.44 -1.24 -8.84
CA VAL A 31 -16.84 -0.77 -10.10
C VAL A 31 -15.46 -1.39 -10.36
N ASP A 32 -14.97 -2.26 -9.47
CA ASP A 32 -13.65 -2.87 -9.57
C ASP A 32 -13.65 -4.02 -10.59
N ILE A 33 -12.84 -3.89 -11.65
CA ILE A 33 -12.72 -4.92 -12.67
C ILE A 33 -11.89 -6.07 -12.11
N ARG A 34 -12.54 -7.23 -11.92
CA ARG A 34 -11.88 -8.47 -11.46
C ARG A 34 -11.02 -8.24 -10.21
N ASN A 35 -11.53 -7.47 -9.25
CA ASN A 35 -10.86 -7.12 -7.99
C ASN A 35 -9.43 -6.55 -8.13
N MET A 36 -9.10 -5.90 -9.25
CA MET A 36 -7.77 -5.32 -9.50
C MET A 36 -7.38 -4.28 -8.45
N THR A 37 -8.28 -3.35 -8.14
CA THR A 37 -8.03 -2.29 -7.14
C THR A 37 -7.90 -2.90 -5.75
N SER A 38 -8.75 -3.88 -5.43
CA SER A 38 -8.68 -4.62 -4.17
C SER A 38 -7.37 -5.39 -4.01
N ARG A 39 -6.86 -6.02 -5.08
CA ARG A 39 -5.54 -6.67 -5.07
C ARG A 39 -4.42 -5.66 -4.89
N LEU A 40 -4.48 -4.52 -5.56
CA LEU A 40 -3.48 -3.46 -5.40
C LEU A 40 -3.42 -2.96 -3.95
N ALA A 41 -4.58 -2.80 -3.30
CA ALA A 41 -4.65 -2.47 -1.88
C ALA A 41 -3.99 -3.53 -0.98
N ALA A 42 -4.20 -4.82 -1.27
CA ALA A 42 -3.51 -5.89 -0.55
C ALA A 42 -1.98 -5.83 -0.74
N TYR A 43 -1.50 -5.56 -1.97
CA TYR A 43 -0.08 -5.34 -2.23
C TYR A 43 0.47 -4.12 -1.47
N ALA A 44 -0.29 -3.04 -1.38
CA ALA A 44 0.08 -1.86 -0.60
C ALA A 44 0.30 -2.20 0.88
N LEU A 45 -0.62 -2.96 1.50
CA LEU A 45 -0.48 -3.43 2.89
C LEU A 45 0.78 -4.28 3.06
N LEU A 46 1.03 -5.23 2.15
CA LEU A 46 2.21 -6.10 2.20
C LEU A 46 3.51 -5.29 2.10
N GLN A 47 3.58 -4.31 1.18
CA GLN A 47 4.76 -3.45 1.05
C GLN A 47 5.00 -2.62 2.31
N PHE A 48 3.95 -2.02 2.88
CA PHE A 48 4.05 -1.29 4.13
C PHE A 48 4.58 -2.17 5.27
N MET A 49 4.02 -3.36 5.44
CA MET A 49 4.44 -4.30 6.49
C MET A 49 5.88 -4.80 6.30
N LEU A 50 6.27 -5.09 5.06
CA LEU A 50 7.63 -5.53 4.73
C LEU A 50 8.66 -4.43 5.04
N ALA A 51 8.39 -3.20 4.62
CA ALA A 51 9.24 -2.05 4.94
C ALA A 51 9.29 -1.78 6.45
N LYS A 52 8.15 -1.86 7.15
CA LYS A 52 8.11 -1.72 8.62
C LYS A 52 8.90 -2.81 9.35
N LYS A 53 8.91 -4.04 8.85
CA LYS A 53 9.70 -5.13 9.42
C LYS A 53 11.20 -4.90 9.29
N ARG A 54 11.67 -4.15 8.28
CA ARG A 54 13.11 -3.85 8.10
C ARG A 54 13.65 -2.85 9.10
N ILE A 55 12.81 -1.95 9.60
CA ILE A 55 13.20 -0.88 10.54
C ILE A 55 12.91 -1.21 12.00
N ARG A 56 12.26 -2.34 12.27
CA ARG A 56 11.87 -2.81 13.60
C ARG A 56 12.90 -3.80 14.13
#